data_AF-A0A5B6WL61-F1
#
_entry.id   AF-A0A5B6WL61-F1
#
_cell.length_a   1.000
_cell.length_b   1.000
_cell.length_c   1.000
_cell.angle_alpha   90.00
_cell.angle_beta   90.00
_cell.angle_gamma   90.00
#
_symmetry.space_group_name_H-M   'P 1'
#
loop_
_entity.id
_entity.type
_entity.pdbx_description
1 polymer ?
#
loop_
_entity_poly.entity_id
_entity_poly.type
_entity_poly.pdbx_seq_one_letter_code
_entity_poly.pdbx_strand_id
1 'polypeptide(L)' 'MKTFNAIMSIKHTYSRDDWQGDPCLPKGYSWSGLSCHFGSPPRIISLNLSSSKLTGEISPSLAHLLELQSMYVLY' A
#
# COMPACT_ATOMS: atom_id res chain seq x y z
N MET A 1 -7.84 4.97 -11.31
CA MET A 1 -6.55 4.90 -12.05
C MET A 1 -5.34 5.37 -11.23
N LYS A 2 -5.30 6.59 -10.68
CA LYS A 2 -4.10 7.12 -9.99
C LYS A 2 -3.62 6.25 -8.80
N THR A 3 -4.52 5.87 -7.90
CA THR A 3 -4.20 5.04 -6.72
C THR A 3 -3.68 3.64 -7.09
N PHE A 4 -4.23 3.03 -8.15
CA PHE A 4 -3.79 1.72 -8.62
C PHE A 4 -2.36 1.76 -9.18
N ASN A 5 -2.06 2.75 -10.04
CA ASN A 5 -0.70 2.92 -10.56
C ASN A 5 0.29 3.25 -9.43
N ALA A 6 -0.15 4.04 -8.45
CA ALA A 6 0.66 4.38 -7.29
C ALA A 6 1.00 3.16 -6.43
N ILE A 7 0.02 2.31 -6.11
CA ILE A 7 0.28 1.12 -5.28
C ILE A 7 1.14 0.09 -6.03
N MET A 8 1.02 0.00 -7.35
CA MET A 8 1.91 -0.85 -8.17
C MET A 8 3.35 -0.30 -8.21
N SER A 9 3.51 1.01 -8.30
CA SER A 9 4.83 1.65 -8.18
C SER A 9 5.47 1.36 -6.82
N ILE A 10 4.71 1.53 -5.73
CA ILE A 10 5.13 1.21 -4.34
C ILE A 10 5.51 -0.27 -4.21
N LYS A 11 4.72 -1.18 -4.80
CA LYS A 11 5.02 -2.62 -4.83
C LYS A 11 6.42 -2.87 -5.38
N HIS A 12 6.73 -2.28 -6.54
CA HIS A 12 8.04 -2.43 -7.18
C HIS A 12 9.16 -1.76 -6.38
N THR A 13 8.97 -0.51 -5.92
CA THR A 13 9.99 0.24 -5.17
C THR A 13 10.41 -0.50 -3.91
N TYR A 14 9.47 -1.14 -3.22
CA TYR A 14 9.72 -1.77 -1.92
C TYR A 14 9.74 -3.30 -1.95
N SER A 15 9.86 -3.89 -3.15
CA SER A 15 9.98 -5.34 -3.36
C SER A 15 8.91 -6.17 -2.63
N ARG A 16 7.64 -5.74 -2.74
CA ARG A 16 6.48 -6.45 -2.15
C ARG A 16 5.99 -7.54 -3.10
N ASP A 17 6.75 -8.63 -3.20
CA ASP A 17 6.43 -9.74 -4.12
C ASP A 17 5.17 -10.52 -3.70
N ASP A 18 4.77 -10.40 -2.43
CA ASP A 18 3.57 -11.00 -1.84
C ASP A 18 2.26 -10.33 -2.28
N TRP A 19 2.33 -9.12 -2.84
CA TRP A 19 1.16 -8.34 -3.24
C TRP A 19 0.65 -8.74 -4.64
N GLN A 20 -0.53 -9.36 -4.72
CA GLN A 20 -1.12 -9.83 -5.99
C GLN A 20 -2.63 -9.58 -6.07
N GLY A 21 -3.12 -9.19 -7.26
CA GLY A 21 -4.54 -8.93 -7.48
C GLY A 21 -5.00 -7.57 -6.95
N ASP A 22 -6.17 -7.54 -6.32
CA ASP A 22 -6.75 -6.32 -5.73
C ASP A 22 -6.21 -6.11 -4.31
N PRO A 23 -5.71 -4.91 -3.95
CA PRO A 23 -5.08 -4.67 -2.65
C PRO A 23 -6.03 -4.77 -1.47
N CYS A 24 -7.32 -4.53 -1.70
CA CYS A 24 -8.34 -4.50 -0.67
C CYS A 24 -9.43 -5.57 -0.84
N LEU A 25 -9.43 -6.36 -1.92
CA LEU A 25 -10.53 -7.29 -2.19
C LEU A 25 -10.00 -8.71 -2.45
N PRO A 26 -10.71 -9.75 -1.94
CA PRO A 26 -11.95 -9.68 -1.16
C PRO A 26 -11.77 -9.17 0.28
N LYS A 27 -12.85 -8.73 0.92
CA LYS A 27 -12.82 -8.29 2.33
C LYS A 27 -12.30 -9.43 3.21
N GLY A 28 -11.32 -9.13 4.06
CA GLY A 28 -10.62 -10.12 4.88
C GLY A 28 -9.35 -10.69 4.24
N TYR A 29 -9.08 -10.37 2.98
CA TYR A 29 -7.90 -10.81 2.23
C TYR A 29 -7.14 -9.63 1.61
N SER A 30 -7.07 -8.51 2.34
CA SER A 30 -6.18 -7.42 1.98
C SER A 30 -4.73 -7.91 1.92
N TRP A 31 -3.93 -7.28 1.06
CA TRP A 31 -2.50 -7.56 0.98
C TRP A 31 -1.81 -7.44 2.36
N SER A 32 -0.75 -8.22 2.57
CA SER A 32 -0.04 -8.20 3.85
C SER A 32 0.56 -6.82 4.12
N GLY A 33 0.39 -6.34 5.35
CA GLY A 33 0.82 -4.99 5.75
C GLY A 33 -0.06 -3.86 5.22
N LEU A 34 -1.18 -4.15 4.56
CA LEU A 34 -2.17 -3.15 4.13
C LEU A 34 -3.42 -3.24 4.99
N SER A 35 -3.97 -2.08 5.35
CA SER A 35 -5.32 -1.98 5.91
C SER A 35 -6.19 -1.13 5.00
N CYS A 36 -7.45 -1.57 4.83
CA CYS A 36 -8.41 -0.92 3.97
C CYS A 36 -9.65 -0.51 4.74
N HIS A 37 -10.19 0.66 4.40
CA HIS A 37 -11.56 1.02 4.72
C HIS A 37 -12.49 0.41 3.67
N PHE A 38 -13.42 -0.44 4.09
CA PHE A 38 -14.34 -1.17 3.22
C PHE A 38 -15.63 -0.38 2.91
N GLY A 39 -15.46 0.86 2.47
CA GLY A 39 -16.56 1.63 1.86
C GLY A 39 -16.84 1.19 0.43
N SER A 40 -17.67 1.95 -0.29
CA SER A 40 -17.91 1.77 -1.72
C SER A 40 -17.33 2.95 -2.49
N PRO A 41 -16.15 2.85 -3.13
CA PRO A 41 -15.25 1.68 -3.19
C PRO A 41 -14.32 1.55 -1.95
N PRO A 42 -13.68 0.37 -1.75
CA PRO A 42 -12.66 0.19 -0.74
C PRO A 42 -11.46 1.12 -0.95
N ARG A 43 -10.86 1.60 0.14
CA ARG A 43 -9.74 2.56 0.11
C ARG A 43 -8.60 2.08 1.01
N ILE A 44 -7.36 2.19 0.54
CA ILE A 44 -6.16 1.92 1.35
C ILE A 44 -6.01 3.05 2.35
N ILE A 45 -5.96 2.71 3.64
CA ILE A 45 -5.82 3.69 4.73
C ILE A 45 -4.53 3.52 5.52
N SER A 46 -3.88 2.35 5.45
CA SER A 46 -2.58 2.17 6.09
C SER A 46 -1.67 1.21 5.34
N LEU A 47 -0.37 1.50 5.42
CA LEU A 47 0.73 0.74 4.84
C LEU A 47 1.78 0.43 5.90
N ASN A 48 2.19 -0.83 5.98
CA ASN A 48 3.33 -1.28 6.76
C ASN A 48 4.46 -1.74 5.83
N LEU A 49 5.51 -0.93 5.79
CA LEU A 49 6.74 -1.15 5.01
C LEU A 49 7.93 -1.48 5.92
N SER A 50 7.72 -1.77 7.21
CA SER A 50 8.81 -2.10 8.16
C SER A 50 9.63 -3.33 7.76
N SER A 51 9.02 -4.28 7.05
CA SER A 51 9.69 -5.46 6.49
C SER A 51 10.31 -5.19 5.11
N SER A 52 10.02 -4.03 4.52
CA SER A 52 10.65 -3.60 3.28
C SER A 52 12.00 -3.02 3.65
N LYS A 53 13.07 -3.45 2.98
CA LYS A 53 14.43 -2.92 3.21
C LYS A 53 14.52 -1.49 2.67
N LEU A 54 13.88 -0.55 3.35
CA LEU A 54 13.78 0.84 2.95
C LEU A 54 15.17 1.47 2.93
N THR A 55 15.63 1.83 1.74
CA THR A 55 16.89 2.55 1.54
C THR A 55 16.63 3.73 0.60
N GLY A 56 17.24 4.88 0.89
CA GLY A 56 17.08 6.07 0.08
C GLY A 56 15.76 6.80 0.32
N GLU A 57 15.20 7.39 -0.73
CA GLU A 57 14.01 8.24 -0.65
C GLU A 57 12.70 7.44 -0.58
N ILE A 58 11.74 8.00 0.15
CA ILE A 58 10.37 7.51 0.19
C ILE A 58 9.71 7.82 -1.16
N SER A 59 9.15 6.79 -1.82
CA SER A 59 8.52 6.89 -3.14
C SER A 59 7.46 8.02 -3.19
N PRO A 60 7.62 9.03 -4.08
CA PRO A 60 6.62 10.09 -4.27
C PRO A 60 5.24 9.57 -4.67
N SER A 61 5.17 8.33 -5.16
CA SER A 61 3.91 7.66 -5.50
C SER A 61 2.95 7.57 -4.30
N LEU A 62 3.47 7.59 -3.07
CA LEU A 62 2.67 7.63 -1.84
C LEU A 62 1.70 8.82 -1.79
N ALA A 63 2.06 9.96 -2.40
CA ALA A 63 1.19 11.13 -2.48
C ALA A 63 -0.12 10.89 -3.25
N HIS A 64 -0.19 9.83 -4.07
CA HIS A 64 -1.40 9.46 -4.80
C HIS A 64 -2.32 8.50 -4.01
N LEU A 65 -1.93 8.10 -2.80
CA LEU A 65 -2.78 7.38 -1.85
C LEU A 65 -3.49 8.40 -0.94
N LEU A 66 -4.49 9.09 -1.50
CA LEU A 66 -5.13 10.27 -0.87
C LEU A 66 -5.84 9.99 0.47
N GLU A 67 -6.11 8.72 0.77
CA GLU A 67 -6.83 8.27 1.97
C GLU A 67 -5.87 7.60 2.97
N LEU A 68 -4.57 7.64 2.69
CA LEU A 68 -3.56 7.06 3.57
C LEU A 68 -3.47 7.88 4.86
N GLN A 69 -3.73 7.23 5.98
CA GLN A 69 -3.74 7.83 7.32
C GLN A 69 -2.50 7.45 8.12
N SER A 70 -1.92 6.27 7.86
CA SER A 70 -0.78 5.78 8.64
C SER A 70 0.19 4.98 7.79
N MET A 71 1.48 5.27 7.93
CA MET A 71 2.57 4.54 7.30
C MET A 71 3.61 4.14 8.35
N TYR A 72 3.94 2.85 8.40
CA TYR A 72 4.95 2.29 9.30
C TYR A 72 6.20 1.95 8.49
N VAL A 73 7.37 2.47 8.90
CA VAL A 73 8.65 2.36 8.16
C VAL A 73 9.80 1.77 8.98
N LEU A 74 9.62 1.61 10.29
CA LEU A 74 10.59 1.04 11.22
C LEU A 74 9.87 0.02 12.10
N TYR A 75 10.63 -0.89 12.69
CA TYR A 75 10.20 -1.67 13.85
C TYR A 75 10.43 -0.88 15.13
#